data_AF-A0A0B5DJJ4-F1
#
_entry.id   AF-A0A0B5DJJ4-F1
#
_cell.length_a   1.000
_cell.length_b   1.000
_cell.length_c   1.000
_cell.angle_alpha   90.00
_cell.angle_beta   90.00
_cell.angle_gamma   90.00
#
_symmetry.space_group_name_H-M   'P 1'
#
loop_
_entity.id
_entity.type
_entity.pdbx_description
1 polymer ?
#
loop_
_entity_poly.entity_id
_entity_poly.type
_entity_poly.pdbx_seq_one_letter_code
_entity_poly.pdbx_strand_id
1 'polypeptide(L)'
;MSGGAHYLYGDDPVEINADRAKMSLTVANTGDRAVQVGSHYHFFEVNRALRFDREAAYGMHLDIPSGTAVRFEPGDTREVELCAFGGTRRLVGFAGLVDGGLNSGDTKRAALRRAAELGFAATDGTENEGADA
;
A
#
# COMPACT_ATOMS: atom_id res chain seq x y z
N MET A 1 -43.80 -24.98 6.38
CA MET A 1 -42.92 -24.20 5.50
C MET A 1 -42.17 -23.20 6.38
N SER A 2 -40.99 -23.56 6.89
CA SER A 2 -40.18 -22.60 7.64
C SER A 2 -39.55 -21.65 6.62
N GLY A 3 -40.14 -20.46 6.47
CA GLY A 3 -39.46 -19.37 5.76
C GLY A 3 -38.20 -19.06 6.54
N GLY A 4 -37.05 -19.52 6.05
CA GLY A 4 -35.76 -19.19 6.63
C GLY A 4 -35.57 -17.68 6.61
N ALA A 5 -34.88 -17.15 7.62
CA ALA A 5 -34.44 -15.77 7.59
C ALA A 5 -33.65 -15.52 6.29
N HIS A 6 -34.02 -14.48 5.55
CA HIS A 6 -33.34 -14.06 4.35
C HIS A 6 -32.95 -12.59 4.50
N TYR A 7 -31.82 -12.23 3.90
CA TYR A 7 -31.38 -10.85 3.80
C TYR A 7 -31.99 -10.20 2.56
N LEU A 8 -32.43 -8.95 2.70
CA LEU A 8 -32.83 -8.09 1.59
C LEU A 8 -31.68 -7.13 1.33
N TYR A 9 -31.08 -7.19 0.15
CA TYR A 9 -29.98 -6.31 -0.26
C TYR A 9 -30.52 -5.18 -1.12
N GLY A 10 -29.78 -4.06 -1.17
CA GLY A 10 -29.95 -3.06 -2.23
C GLY A 10 -29.27 -3.53 -3.52
N ASP A 11 -29.69 -2.98 -4.65
CA ASP A 11 -29.14 -3.32 -5.96
C ASP A 11 -27.83 -2.57 -6.28
N ASP A 12 -27.58 -1.45 -5.59
CA ASP A 12 -26.44 -0.60 -5.85
C ASP A 12 -25.16 -1.14 -5.18
N PRO A 13 -24.00 -1.04 -5.86
CA PRO A 13 -22.72 -1.39 -5.26
C PRO A 13 -22.39 -0.45 -4.11
N VAL A 14 -21.70 -0.98 -3.10
CA VAL A 14 -21.17 -0.18 -1.99
C VAL A 14 -19.81 0.37 -2.38
N GLU A 15 -19.68 1.69 -2.45
CA GLU A 15 -18.38 2.35 -2.59
C GLU A 15 -17.55 2.17 -1.30
N ILE A 16 -16.32 1.69 -1.46
CA ILE A 16 -15.37 1.54 -0.36
C ILE A 16 -14.33 2.66 -0.40
N ASN A 17 -13.80 3.02 0.77
CA ASN A 17 -12.71 4.01 0.91
C ASN A 17 -13.02 5.36 0.23
N ALA A 18 -14.29 5.76 0.23
CA ALA A 18 -14.75 7.05 -0.29
C ALA A 18 -13.97 8.22 0.35
N ASP A 19 -13.82 9.30 -0.40
CA ASP A 19 -13.19 10.56 0.00
C ASP A 19 -11.70 10.45 0.41
N ARG A 20 -11.03 9.36 0.05
CA ARG A 20 -9.60 9.19 0.30
C ARG A 20 -8.78 9.53 -0.93
N ALA A 21 -7.58 10.08 -0.71
CA ALA A 21 -6.59 10.19 -1.76
C ALA A 21 -6.21 8.79 -2.24
N LYS A 22 -6.26 8.58 -3.56
CA LYS A 22 -5.97 7.30 -4.23
C LYS A 22 -4.81 7.48 -5.20
N MET A 23 -4.08 6.40 -5.45
CA MET A 23 -3.09 6.35 -6.51
C MET A 23 -2.91 4.93 -7.03
N SER A 24 -2.55 4.82 -8.30
CA SER A 24 -2.09 3.58 -8.90
C SER A 24 -0.56 3.47 -8.79
N LEU A 25 -0.07 2.26 -8.53
CA LEU A 25 1.35 1.98 -8.34
C LEU A 25 1.73 0.64 -8.98
N THR A 26 2.78 0.65 -9.81
CA THR A 26 3.37 -0.58 -10.36
C THR A 26 4.31 -1.21 -9.34
N VAL A 27 4.12 -2.50 -9.07
CA VAL A 27 4.86 -3.25 -8.05
C VAL A 27 5.40 -4.55 -8.65
N ALA A 28 6.71 -4.76 -8.53
CA ALA A 28 7.39 -5.95 -9.03
C ALA A 28 7.91 -6.81 -7.86
N ASN A 29 7.65 -8.11 -7.88
CA ASN A 29 8.25 -9.04 -6.94
C ASN A 29 9.58 -9.57 -7.49
N THR A 30 10.69 -9.09 -6.94
CA THR A 30 12.04 -9.49 -7.33
C THR A 30 12.54 -10.69 -6.54
N GLY A 31 11.72 -11.23 -5.65
CA GLY A 31 12.05 -12.40 -4.84
C GLY A 31 11.77 -13.72 -5.56
N ASP A 32 12.20 -14.81 -4.93
CA ASP A 32 12.03 -16.19 -5.36
C ASP A 32 10.77 -16.86 -4.78
N ARG A 33 10.02 -16.15 -3.95
CA ARG A 33 8.83 -16.63 -3.24
C ARG A 33 7.67 -15.66 -3.44
N ALA A 34 6.47 -16.23 -3.42
CA ALA A 34 5.27 -15.42 -3.50
C ALA A 34 5.09 -14.55 -2.25
N VAL A 35 4.57 -13.34 -2.46
CA VAL A 35 4.25 -12.37 -1.41
C VAL A 35 2.77 -12.04 -1.49
N GLN A 36 2.09 -12.01 -0.35
CA GLN A 36 0.69 -11.60 -0.26
C GLN A 36 0.55 -10.43 0.72
N VAL A 37 -0.06 -9.34 0.26
CA VAL A 37 -0.22 -8.10 1.01
C VAL A 37 -1.70 -7.87 1.29
N GLY A 38 -2.06 -7.74 2.56
CA GLY A 38 -3.43 -7.51 3.00
C GLY A 38 -3.90 -6.06 2.83
N SER A 39 -5.22 -5.87 2.77
CA SER A 39 -5.91 -4.57 2.57
C SER A 39 -5.39 -3.41 3.42
N HIS A 40 -5.08 -3.64 4.70
CA HIS A 40 -4.71 -2.59 5.67
C HIS A 40 -3.25 -2.65 6.11
N TYR A 41 -2.38 -3.36 5.38
CA TYR A 41 -0.96 -3.32 5.65
C TYR A 41 -0.37 -2.00 5.12
N HIS A 42 0.51 -1.34 5.88
CA HIS A 42 1.14 -0.12 5.42
C HIS A 42 2.04 -0.40 4.21
N PHE A 43 1.63 0.07 3.03
CA PHE A 43 2.17 -0.40 1.77
C PHE A 43 3.67 -0.06 1.63
N PHE A 44 4.10 1.07 2.16
CA PHE A 44 5.52 1.44 2.30
C PHE A 44 6.39 0.38 3.01
N GLU A 45 5.82 -0.39 3.94
CA GLU A 45 6.55 -1.33 4.81
C GLU A 45 6.44 -2.79 4.35
N VAL A 46 5.81 -3.04 3.19
CA VAL A 46 5.68 -4.41 2.66
C VAL A 46 7.05 -5.01 2.34
N ASN A 47 7.07 -6.33 2.19
CA ASN A 47 8.27 -7.14 1.96
C ASN A 47 9.32 -6.43 1.09
N ARG A 48 10.55 -6.41 1.57
CA ARG A 48 11.71 -5.78 0.90
C ARG A 48 11.97 -6.29 -0.52
N ALA A 49 11.49 -7.48 -0.88
CA ALA A 49 11.61 -8.04 -2.23
C ALA A 49 10.60 -7.43 -3.24
N LEU A 50 9.60 -6.68 -2.77
CA LEU A 50 8.72 -5.92 -3.63
C LEU A 50 9.39 -4.57 -3.96
N ARG A 51 9.60 -4.32 -5.25
CA ARG A 51 10.21 -3.10 -5.79
C ARG A 51 9.13 -2.20 -6.40
N PHE A 52 9.06 -0.98 -5.92
CA PHE A 52 8.12 0.08 -6.33
C PHE A 52 8.59 1.43 -5.75
N ASP A 53 7.90 2.53 -6.08
CA ASP A 53 8.14 3.83 -5.45
C ASP A 53 7.62 3.82 -4.00
N ARG A 54 8.54 3.58 -3.06
CA ARG A 54 8.23 3.54 -1.63
C ARG A 54 7.84 4.90 -1.09
N GLU A 55 8.44 5.97 -1.59
CA GLU A 55 8.12 7.30 -1.10
C GLU A 55 6.66 7.67 -1.42
N ALA A 56 6.19 7.34 -2.62
CA ALA A 56 4.81 7.54 -3.04
C ALA A 56 3.82 6.71 -2.19
N ALA A 57 4.18 5.47 -1.83
CA ALA A 57 3.33 4.60 -1.00
C ALA A 57 3.28 4.97 0.50
N TYR A 58 4.02 6.00 0.94
CA TYR A 58 4.08 6.39 2.34
C TYR A 58 2.72 6.87 2.86
N GLY A 59 2.21 6.17 3.88
CA GLY A 59 0.92 6.45 4.49
C GLY A 59 -0.28 5.91 3.72
N MET A 60 -0.07 4.92 2.84
CA MET A 60 -1.12 4.31 2.04
C MET A 60 -1.26 2.80 2.29
N HIS A 61 -2.42 2.26 1.96
CA HIS A 61 -2.73 0.83 1.99
C HIS A 61 -3.52 0.44 0.73
N LEU A 62 -3.69 -0.86 0.46
CA LEU A 62 -4.39 -1.32 -0.75
C LEU A 62 -5.86 -0.85 -0.74
N ASP A 63 -6.32 -0.28 -1.85
CA ASP A 63 -7.71 0.13 -2.06
C ASP A 63 -8.56 -1.06 -2.50
N ILE A 64 -8.70 -2.03 -1.61
CA ILE A 64 -9.44 -3.30 -1.84
C ILE A 64 -10.39 -3.57 -0.67
N PRO A 65 -11.39 -4.47 -0.83
CA PRO A 65 -12.30 -4.82 0.25
C PRO A 65 -11.56 -5.26 1.51
N SER A 66 -12.03 -4.80 2.68
CA SER A 66 -11.39 -5.09 3.96
C SER A 66 -11.29 -6.61 4.20
N GLY A 67 -10.15 -7.05 4.73
CA GLY A 67 -9.86 -8.47 4.96
C GLY A 67 -9.36 -9.24 3.73
N THR A 68 -9.38 -8.65 2.53
CA THR A 68 -8.80 -9.25 1.32
C THR A 68 -7.31 -8.90 1.15
N ALA A 69 -6.67 -9.47 0.11
CA ALA A 69 -5.25 -9.31 -0.15
C ALA A 69 -4.92 -9.41 -1.64
N VAL A 70 -3.80 -8.80 -2.04
CA VAL A 70 -3.19 -8.95 -3.36
C VAL A 70 -1.98 -9.87 -3.25
N ARG A 71 -1.89 -10.82 -4.19
CA ARG A 71 -0.78 -11.78 -4.30
C ARG A 71 0.14 -11.42 -5.46
N PHE A 72 1.44 -11.52 -5.22
CA PHE A 72 2.50 -11.31 -6.19
C PHE A 72 3.29 -12.61 -6.31
N GLU A 73 3.29 -13.23 -7.48
CA GLU A 73 4.14 -14.41 -7.74
C GLU A 73 5.61 -13.99 -7.91
N PRO A 74 6.58 -14.91 -7.79
CA PRO A 74 7.98 -14.61 -8.09
C PRO A 74 8.14 -14.08 -9.52
N GLY A 75 8.80 -12.92 -9.69
CA GLY A 75 8.99 -12.28 -10.99
C GLY A 75 7.78 -11.52 -11.54
N ASP A 76 6.63 -11.59 -10.85
CA ASP A 76 5.41 -10.90 -11.27
C ASP A 76 5.55 -9.37 -11.12
N THR A 77 4.96 -8.64 -12.06
CA THR A 77 4.83 -7.19 -12.02
C THR A 77 3.39 -6.83 -12.30
N ARG A 78 2.79 -6.09 -11.37
CA ARG A 78 1.38 -5.73 -11.47
C ARG A 78 1.13 -4.33 -10.94
N GLU A 79 0.09 -3.74 -11.48
CA GLU A 79 -0.46 -2.48 -10.99
C GLU A 79 -1.41 -2.74 -9.82
N VAL A 80 -1.36 -1.89 -8.79
CA VAL A 80 -2.27 -1.91 -7.65
C VAL A 80 -2.77 -0.52 -7.33
N GLU A 81 -4.01 -0.45 -6.86
CA GLU A 81 -4.60 0.78 -6.34
C GLU A 81 -4.32 0.89 -4.83
N LEU A 82 -3.89 2.07 -4.40
CA LEU A 82 -3.65 2.42 -3.01
C LEU A 82 -4.58 3.56 -2.60
N CYS A 83 -5.00 3.57 -1.34
CA CYS A 83 -5.67 4.70 -0.73
C CYS A 83 -5.00 5.12 0.59
N ALA A 84 -5.11 6.40 0.95
CA ALA A 84 -4.48 6.94 2.14
C ALA A 84 -5.11 6.39 3.43
N PHE A 85 -4.30 6.14 4.46
CA PHE A 85 -4.81 5.89 5.80
C PHE A 85 -5.59 7.09 6.33
N GLY A 86 -6.78 6.83 6.87
CA GLY A 86 -7.58 7.79 7.62
C GLY A 86 -7.24 7.81 9.12
N GLY A 87 -8.17 8.30 9.94
CA GLY A 87 -8.02 8.37 11.39
C GLY A 87 -6.89 9.30 11.84
N THR A 88 -6.22 8.95 12.94
CA THR A 88 -5.12 9.77 13.51
C THR A 88 -3.80 9.67 12.72
N ARG A 89 -3.75 8.81 11.69
CA ARG A 89 -2.57 8.61 10.84
C ARG A 89 -1.31 8.28 11.67
N ARG A 90 -1.47 7.44 12.69
CA ARG A 90 -0.37 6.87 13.51
C ARG A 90 -0.21 5.39 13.17
N LEU A 91 0.95 5.02 12.63
CA LEU A 91 1.26 3.66 12.18
C LEU A 91 2.33 3.05 13.07
N VAL A 92 2.05 1.90 13.67
CA VAL A 92 2.92 1.20 14.64
C VAL A 92 2.93 -0.29 14.33
N GLY A 93 4.09 -0.94 14.40
CA GLY A 93 4.26 -2.35 14.08
C GLY A 93 4.81 -2.55 12.66
N PHE A 94 4.04 -3.20 11.78
CA PHE A 94 4.43 -3.50 10.39
C PHE A 94 5.86 -4.04 10.26
N ALA A 95 6.78 -3.29 9.63
CA ALA A 95 8.20 -3.63 9.56
C ALA A 95 9.07 -2.75 10.46
N GLY A 96 8.46 -1.95 11.34
CA GLY A 96 9.12 -1.05 12.29
C GLY A 96 9.81 0.13 11.62
N LEU A 97 9.37 0.52 10.41
CA LEU A 97 10.00 1.62 9.67
C LEU A 97 9.48 2.98 10.12
N VAL A 98 8.19 3.08 10.45
CA VAL A 98 7.54 4.34 10.84
C VAL A 98 7.39 4.49 12.36
N ASP A 99 6.74 3.54 13.02
CA ASP A 99 6.42 3.55 14.46
C ASP A 99 6.04 4.93 15.02
N GLY A 100 5.16 5.64 14.33
CA GLY A 100 4.95 7.07 14.53
C GLY A 100 3.78 7.66 13.74
N GLY A 101 3.62 8.98 13.85
CA GLY A 101 2.62 9.75 13.11
C GLY A 101 3.11 10.15 11.73
N LEU A 102 2.24 10.09 10.73
CA LEU A 102 2.56 10.43 9.33
C LEU A 102 2.66 11.94 9.06
N ASN A 103 2.23 12.78 10.01
CA ASN A 103 2.16 14.24 9.82
C ASN A 103 3.50 14.96 10.01
N SER A 104 4.55 14.26 10.44
CA SER A 104 5.88 14.84 10.62
C SER A 104 6.79 14.47 9.44
N GLY A 105 7.36 15.49 8.79
CA GLY A 105 8.37 15.29 7.75
C GLY A 105 9.62 14.57 8.27
N ASP A 106 9.96 14.76 9.55
CA ASP A 106 11.10 14.08 10.19
C ASP A 106 10.84 12.57 10.29
N THR A 107 9.61 12.17 10.60
CA THR A 107 9.20 10.77 10.64
C THR A 107 9.29 10.15 9.26
N LYS A 108 8.82 10.83 8.20
CA LYS A 108 8.94 10.35 6.82
C LYS A 108 10.42 10.16 6.42
N ARG A 109 11.27 11.15 6.68
CA ARG A 109 12.71 11.06 6.35
C ARG A 109 13.42 9.95 7.12
N ALA A 110 13.12 9.78 8.41
CA ALA A 110 13.69 8.69 9.21
C ALA A 110 13.25 7.31 8.69
N ALA A 111 11.99 7.17 8.31
CA ALA A 111 11.44 5.94 7.76
C ALA A 111 12.08 5.57 6.41
N LEU A 112 12.20 6.54 5.49
CA LEU A 112 12.88 6.34 4.20
C LEU A 112 14.34 5.92 4.37
N ARG A 113 15.07 6.60 5.27
CA ARG A 113 16.45 6.23 5.58
C ARG A 113 16.54 4.79 6.11
N ARG A 114 15.66 4.42 7.04
CA ARG A 114 15.62 3.06 7.62
C ARG A 114 15.27 2.00 6.57
N ALA A 115 14.35 2.30 5.66
CA ALA A 115 14.01 1.42 4.54
C ALA A 115 15.24 1.14 3.66
N ALA A 116 15.99 2.20 3.32
CA ALA A 116 17.23 2.08 2.55
C ALA A 116 18.31 1.27 3.30
N GLU A 117 18.56 1.57 4.58
CA GLU A 117 19.53 0.85 5.42
C GLU A 117 19.21 -0.64 5.55
N LEU A 118 17.93 -1.01 5.60
CA LEU A 118 17.48 -2.40 5.74
C LEU A 118 17.27 -3.12 4.39
N GLY A 119 17.58 -2.45 3.28
CA GLY A 119 17.54 -3.04 1.93
C GLY A 119 16.13 -3.29 1.40
N PHE A 120 15.17 -2.42 1.73
CA PHE A 120 13.85 -2.44 1.11
C PHE A 120 13.94 -1.93 -0.34
N ALA A 121 13.67 -2.80 -1.31
CA ALA A 121 13.80 -2.46 -2.72
C ALA A 121 12.87 -1.29 -3.09
N ALA A 122 13.43 -0.26 -3.71
CA ALA A 122 12.71 0.88 -4.26
C ALA A 122 13.09 1.03 -5.73
N THR A 123 12.25 1.70 -6.51
CA THR A 123 12.66 2.21 -7.82
C THR A 123 13.60 3.40 -7.61
N ASP A 124 14.69 3.47 -8.39
CA ASP A 124 15.59 4.63 -8.35
C ASP A 124 14.80 5.87 -8.78
N GLY A 125 14.75 6.87 -7.90
CA GLY A 125 14.09 8.13 -8.19
C GLY A 125 14.94 9.01 -9.10
N THR A 126 14.90 8.78 -10.42
CA THR A 126 15.28 9.71 -11.51
C THR A 126 14.79 9.03 -12.81
N GLU A 127 14.00 9.66 -13.70
CA GLU A 127 14.34 10.88 -14.44
C GLU A 127 13.13 11.82 -14.56
N ASN A 128 13.34 13.08 -14.20
CA ASN A 128 12.51 14.18 -14.62
C ASN A 128 12.82 14.39 -16.11
N GLU A 129 12.01 13.83 -17.01
CA GLU A 129 12.10 14.16 -18.44
C GLU A 129 11.85 15.66 -18.60
N GLY A 130 12.82 16.33 -19.23
CA GLY A 130 12.86 17.77 -19.37
C GLY A 130 11.61 18.31 -20.06
N ALA A 131 10.93 19.25 -19.39
CA ALA A 131 10.11 20.24 -20.06
C ALA A 131 10.99 21.44 -20.40
N ASP A 132 11.77 21.30 -21.47
CA ASP A 132 12.25 22.42 -22.27
C ASP A 132 11.47 22.34 -23.59
N ALA A 133 10.39 23.13 -23.68
CA ALA A 133 9.66 23.48 -24.89
C ALA A 133 8.84 24.76 -24.63
#